data_AF-A0A379LRH7-F1
#
_entry.id   AF-A0A379LRH7-F1
#
_cell.length_a   1.000
_cell.length_b   1.000
_cell.length_c   1.000
_cell.angle_alpha   90.00
_cell.angle_beta   90.00
_cell.angle_gamma   90.00
#
_symmetry.space_group_name_H-M   'P 1'
#
loop_
_entity.id
_entity.type
_entity.pdbx_description
1 polymer ?
#
loop_
_entity_poly.entity_id
_entity_poly.type
_entity_poly.pdbx_seq_one_letter_code
_entity_poly.pdbx_strand_id
1 'polypeptide(L)'
;MTDQVTDFCSEEIKPLKQANPDLPATTNFMEYFYDYDYWKLAPALDFISWDSYPMWHNEKDETTLACYTAMYHDLMRTLKQGKPFVLMESTPSATNWQPTSKLKKPGMHILSSLQAVAHGADAVQYFQWAQEPGFGREVSWRSSRSCGSS
;
A
#
# COMPACT_ATOMS: atom_id res chain seq x y z
N MET A 1 -12.19 -18.77 7.61
CA MET A 1 -12.33 -17.51 6.86
C MET A 1 -11.15 -17.33 5.91
N THR A 2 -9.90 -17.30 6.40
CA THR A 2 -8.72 -17.19 5.52
C THR A 2 -8.71 -18.21 4.38
N ASP A 3 -8.94 -19.49 4.67
CA ASP A 3 -8.86 -20.54 3.65
C ASP A 3 -9.87 -20.29 2.50
N GLN A 4 -11.07 -19.77 2.81
CA GLN A 4 -12.07 -19.41 1.79
C GLN A 4 -11.62 -18.24 0.92
N VAL A 5 -10.93 -17.25 1.49
CA VAL A 5 -10.39 -16.11 0.75
C VAL A 5 -9.21 -16.54 -0.11
N THR A 6 -8.36 -17.44 0.39
CA THR A 6 -7.26 -18.03 -0.38
C THR A 6 -7.79 -18.82 -1.57
N ASP A 7 -8.84 -19.64 -1.37
CA ASP A 7 -9.48 -20.40 -2.44
C ASP A 7 -10.13 -19.46 -3.47
N PHE A 8 -10.83 -18.42 -3.01
CA PHE A 8 -11.43 -17.41 -3.87
C PHE A 8 -10.38 -16.70 -4.74
N CYS A 9 -9.30 -16.22 -4.12
CA CYS A 9 -8.19 -15.59 -4.84
C CYS A 9 -7.55 -16.53 -5.86
N SER A 10 -7.40 -17.81 -5.51
CA SER A 10 -6.84 -18.82 -6.41
C SER A 10 -7.73 -19.08 -7.64
N GLU A 11 -9.05 -19.13 -7.44
CA GLU A 11 -10.01 -19.29 -8.55
C GLU A 11 -10.10 -18.04 -9.44
N GLU A 12 -9.88 -16.83 -8.92
CA GLU A 12 -9.77 -15.61 -9.75
C GLU A 12 -8.48 -15.59 -10.59
N ILE A 13 -7.35 -16.04 -10.04
CA ILE A 13 -6.05 -16.07 -10.74
C ILE A 13 -6.04 -17.10 -11.86
N LYS A 14 -6.70 -18.24 -11.65
CA LYS A 14 -6.70 -19.40 -12.57
C LYS A 14 -7.06 -19.07 -14.03
N PRO A 15 -8.18 -18.40 -14.37
CA PRO A 15 -8.48 -18.06 -15.76
C PRO A 15 -7.46 -17.09 -16.37
N LEU A 16 -6.88 -16.18 -15.57
CA LEU A 16 -5.82 -15.26 -16.05
C LEU A 16 -4.57 -16.04 -16.44
N LYS A 17 -4.16 -17.01 -15.60
CA LYS A 17 -3.02 -17.89 -15.87
C LYS A 17 -3.27 -18.87 -17.02
N GLN A 18 -4.51 -19.31 -17.22
CA GLN A 18 -4.89 -20.10 -18.40
C GLN A 18 -4.74 -19.32 -19.70
N ALA A 19 -5.07 -18.03 -19.69
CA ALA A 19 -4.92 -17.15 -20.85
C ALA A 19 -3.45 -16.77 -21.10
N ASN A 20 -2.71 -16.44 -20.04
CA ASN A 20 -1.27 -16.20 -20.11
C ASN A 20 -0.59 -16.52 -18.76
N PRO A 21 0.18 -17.62 -18.68
CA PRO A 21 0.82 -18.04 -17.42
C PRO A 21 1.94 -17.11 -16.96
N ASP A 22 2.52 -16.32 -17.87
CA ASP A 22 3.67 -15.44 -17.59
C ASP A 22 3.26 -14.14 -16.89
N LEU A 23 1.98 -13.76 -16.91
CA LEU A 23 1.50 -12.55 -16.23
C LEU A 23 1.46 -12.77 -14.71
N PRO A 24 2.14 -11.93 -13.91
CA PRO A 24 2.13 -12.08 -12.46
C PRO A 24 0.82 -11.58 -11.86
N ALA A 25 0.38 -12.22 -10.78
CA ALA A 25 -0.80 -11.86 -10.02
C ALA A 25 -0.44 -11.48 -8.58
N THR A 26 -1.11 -10.45 -8.06
CA THR A 26 -1.03 -10.01 -6.67
C THR A 26 -2.40 -9.50 -6.22
N THR A 27 -2.54 -9.27 -4.92
CA THR A 27 -3.62 -8.48 -4.34
C THR A 27 -3.01 -7.58 -3.27
N ASN A 28 -3.57 -6.40 -3.05
CA ASN A 28 -3.06 -5.41 -2.11
C ASN A 28 -3.47 -5.77 -0.68
N PHE A 29 -2.47 -6.01 0.17
CA PHE A 29 -2.66 -6.19 1.60
C PHE A 29 -2.79 -4.86 2.33
N MET A 30 -3.35 -4.91 3.54
CA MET A 30 -3.59 -3.74 4.37
C MET A 30 -2.83 -3.80 5.69
N GLU A 31 -2.48 -2.64 6.22
CA GLU A 31 -2.02 -2.48 7.60
C GLU A 31 -3.12 -2.96 8.59
N TYR A 32 -2.73 -3.61 9.69
CA TYR A 32 -3.66 -4.01 10.76
C TYR A 32 -4.83 -4.92 10.34
N PHE A 33 -4.65 -5.72 9.29
CA PHE A 33 -5.69 -6.61 8.83
C PHE A 33 -5.61 -7.99 9.51
N TYR A 34 -6.46 -8.22 10.52
CA TYR A 34 -6.43 -9.43 11.34
C TYR A 34 -7.40 -10.52 10.89
N ASP A 35 -8.29 -10.23 9.94
CA ASP A 35 -9.32 -11.19 9.53
C ASP A 35 -8.75 -12.33 8.69
N TYR A 36 -7.62 -12.09 7.99
CA TYR A 36 -6.93 -13.07 7.14
C TYR A 36 -5.50 -13.30 7.61
N ASP A 37 -5.06 -14.55 7.50
CA ASP A 37 -3.66 -14.91 7.70
C ASP A 37 -2.91 -14.77 6.37
N TYR A 38 -2.12 -13.71 6.26
CA TYR A 38 -1.34 -13.42 5.06
C TYR A 38 -0.28 -14.46 4.73
N TRP A 39 0.20 -15.25 5.70
CA TRP A 39 1.12 -16.36 5.41
C TRP A 39 0.44 -17.49 4.65
N LYS A 40 -0.88 -17.66 4.82
CA LYS A 40 -1.69 -18.62 4.05
C LYS A 40 -2.12 -18.07 2.69
N LEU A 41 -2.26 -16.76 2.54
CA LEU A 41 -2.66 -16.13 1.28
C LEU A 41 -1.47 -15.91 0.33
N ALA A 42 -0.30 -15.55 0.87
CA ALA A 42 0.91 -15.28 0.11
C ALA A 42 1.33 -16.39 -0.88
N PRO A 43 1.17 -17.70 -0.60
CA PRO A 43 1.51 -18.76 -1.55
C PRO A 43 0.69 -18.74 -2.86
N ALA A 44 -0.54 -18.23 -2.84
CA ALA A 44 -1.39 -18.13 -4.03
C ALA A 44 -0.98 -17.00 -4.99
N LEU A 45 -0.21 -16.02 -4.50
CA LEU A 45 0.22 -14.84 -5.26
C LEU A 45 1.61 -15.04 -5.85
N ASP A 46 1.96 -14.32 -6.92
CA ASP A 46 3.31 -14.35 -7.50
C ASP A 46 4.28 -13.45 -6.72
N PHE A 47 3.81 -12.25 -6.34
CA PHE A 47 4.54 -11.27 -5.54
C PHE A 47 3.60 -10.60 -4.53
N ILE A 48 4.17 -9.99 -3.50
CA ILE A 48 3.41 -9.31 -2.45
C ILE A 48 3.24 -7.85 -2.81
N SER A 49 2.05 -7.32 -2.56
CA SER A 49 1.80 -5.90 -2.61
C SER A 49 0.95 -5.46 -1.43
N TRP A 50 1.08 -4.21 -1.01
CA TRP A 50 0.30 -3.68 0.11
C TRP A 50 0.13 -2.17 0.04
N ASP A 51 -0.78 -1.67 0.86
CA ASP A 51 -1.16 -0.27 0.94
C ASP A 51 -0.72 0.34 2.26
N SER A 52 -0.06 1.50 2.19
CA SER A 52 0.47 2.18 3.36
C SER A 52 -0.01 3.61 3.45
N TYR A 53 -0.73 3.89 4.55
CA TYR A 53 -1.27 5.21 4.86
C TYR A 53 -0.92 5.67 6.28
N PRO A 54 0.37 5.84 6.64
CA PRO A 54 0.74 6.25 7.99
C PRO A 54 0.23 7.65 8.30
N MET A 55 -0.27 7.84 9.52
CA MET A 55 -0.80 9.10 10.02
C MET A 55 0.31 10.07 10.46
N TRP A 56 1.15 10.49 9.51
CA TRP A 56 2.25 11.42 9.77
C TRP A 56 1.76 12.72 10.41
N HIS A 57 2.57 13.28 11.32
CA HIS A 57 2.32 14.55 12.00
C HIS A 57 1.20 14.55 13.03
N ASN A 58 0.64 13.39 13.37
CA ASN A 58 -0.33 13.29 14.47
C ASN A 58 0.32 13.44 15.85
N GLU A 59 1.55 12.95 16.00
CA GLU A 59 2.36 13.08 17.20
C GLU A 59 3.52 14.07 17.02
N LYS A 60 4.16 14.46 18.13
CA LYS A 60 5.38 15.31 18.07
C LYS A 60 6.59 14.56 17.53
N ASP A 61 6.68 13.27 17.85
CA ASP A 61 7.75 12.38 17.42
C ASP A 61 7.20 11.37 16.40
N GLU A 62 7.84 11.32 15.24
CA GLU A 62 7.47 10.43 14.14
C GLU A 62 8.22 9.10 14.20
N THR A 63 9.23 8.96 15.08
CA THR A 63 10.14 7.81 15.12
C THR A 63 9.38 6.50 15.34
N THR A 64 8.45 6.48 16.29
CA THR A 64 7.63 5.29 16.57
C THR A 64 6.80 4.88 15.36
N LEU A 65 6.15 5.85 14.69
CA LEU A 65 5.36 5.60 13.49
C LEU A 65 6.25 5.10 12.34
N ALA A 66 7.42 5.71 12.15
CA ALA A 66 8.37 5.30 11.14
C ALA A 66 8.88 3.88 11.37
N CYS A 67 9.29 3.53 12.59
CA CYS A 67 9.71 2.17 12.95
C CYS A 67 8.57 1.16 12.76
N TYR A 68 7.35 1.56 13.09
CA TYR A 68 6.17 0.73 12.92
C TYR A 68 5.88 0.44 11.44
N THR A 69 5.88 1.46 10.59
CA THR A 69 5.70 1.31 9.13
C THR A 69 6.86 0.49 8.52
N ALA A 70 8.09 0.71 8.96
CA ALA A 70 9.27 -0.08 8.57
C ALA A 70 9.09 -1.57 8.88
N MET A 71 8.61 -1.91 10.09
CA MET A 71 8.33 -3.29 10.48
C MET A 71 7.31 -3.95 9.54
N TYR A 72 6.29 -3.22 9.08
CA TYR A 72 5.34 -3.74 8.10
C TYR A 72 5.95 -3.93 6.71
N HIS A 73 6.80 -3.01 6.24
CA HIS A 73 7.56 -3.23 5.01
C HIS A 73 8.38 -4.51 5.08
N ASP A 74 9.08 -4.73 6.21
CA ASP A 74 9.83 -5.96 6.43
C ASP A 74 8.93 -7.20 6.50
N LEU A 75 7.76 -7.10 7.16
CA LEU A 75 6.79 -8.19 7.20
C LEU A 75 6.37 -8.60 5.77
N MET A 76 5.98 -7.64 4.93
CA MET A 76 5.57 -7.91 3.54
C MET A 76 6.69 -8.58 2.73
N ARG A 77 7.93 -8.13 2.91
CA ARG A 77 9.11 -8.74 2.29
C ARG A 77 9.35 -10.19 2.78
N THR A 78 9.13 -10.46 4.07
CA THR A 78 9.36 -11.81 4.63
C THR A 78 8.35 -12.85 4.19
N LEU A 79 7.12 -12.44 3.82
CA LEU A 79 6.06 -13.35 3.32
C LEU A 79 6.50 -14.19 2.11
N LYS A 80 7.42 -13.68 1.29
CA LYS A 80 8.05 -14.40 0.17
C LYS A 80 9.56 -14.52 0.31
N GLN A 81 10.03 -14.81 1.52
CA GLN A 81 11.42 -15.18 1.82
C GLN A 81 12.45 -14.14 1.33
N GLY A 82 12.12 -12.85 1.45
CA GLY A 82 13.03 -11.78 1.07
C GLY A 82 12.85 -11.24 -0.35
N LYS A 83 11.95 -11.81 -1.15
CA LYS A 83 11.59 -11.24 -2.47
C LYS A 83 11.07 -9.81 -2.30
N PRO A 84 11.43 -8.88 -3.20
CA PRO A 84 10.87 -7.53 -3.18
C PRO A 84 9.33 -7.53 -3.25
N PHE A 85 8.74 -6.48 -2.69
CA PHE A 85 7.30 -6.25 -2.73
C PHE A 85 6.98 -4.97 -3.51
N VAL A 86 5.69 -4.74 -3.77
CA VAL A 86 5.20 -3.50 -4.35
C VAL A 86 4.41 -2.73 -3.30
N LEU A 87 4.76 -1.47 -3.07
CA LEU A 87 3.86 -0.56 -2.34
C LEU A 87 2.81 -0.08 -3.34
N MET A 88 1.66 -0.77 -3.37
CA MET A 88 0.62 -0.60 -4.40
C MET A 88 -0.15 0.69 -4.19
N GLU A 89 -0.37 1.07 -2.93
CA GLU A 89 -0.99 2.35 -2.64
C GLU A 89 -0.29 3.10 -1.52
N SER A 90 -0.18 4.41 -1.73
CA SER A 90 0.22 5.37 -0.71
C SER A 90 -0.35 6.74 -1.05
N THR A 91 -0.54 7.59 -0.02
CA THR A 91 -0.98 8.97 -0.27
C THR A 91 0.20 9.89 -0.60
N PRO A 92 0.11 10.71 -1.66
CA PRO A 92 1.08 11.77 -1.87
C PRO A 92 0.92 12.91 -0.86
N SER A 93 -0.26 13.07 -0.23
CA SER A 93 -0.49 14.14 0.75
C SER A 93 -1.32 13.70 1.96
N ALA A 94 -2.64 13.57 1.81
CA ALA A 94 -3.59 13.31 2.88
C ALA A 94 -4.65 12.30 2.42
N THR A 95 -5.17 11.55 3.38
CA THR A 95 -6.26 10.58 3.20
C THR A 95 -7.62 11.27 3.38
N ASN A 96 -8.73 10.53 3.25
CA ASN A 96 -10.09 11.01 3.48
C ASN A 96 -10.78 10.37 4.70
N TRP A 97 -10.37 9.15 5.06
CA TRP A 97 -11.05 8.29 6.05
C TRP A 97 -10.44 8.39 7.45
N GLN A 98 -9.26 9.00 7.60
CA GLN A 98 -8.60 9.15 8.89
C GLN A 98 -9.25 10.24 9.74
N PRO A 99 -9.28 10.10 11.08
CA PRO A 99 -9.86 11.09 11.98
C PRO A 99 -9.29 12.51 11.79
N THR A 100 -8.00 12.58 11.45
CA THR A 100 -7.33 13.82 11.05
C THR A 100 -6.45 13.54 9.84
N SER A 101 -6.85 14.08 8.70
CA SER A 101 -6.13 13.93 7.44
C SER A 101 -5.13 15.08 7.27
N LYS A 102 -3.98 14.97 7.96
CA LYS A 102 -2.92 15.99 7.91
C LYS A 102 -2.17 15.93 6.59
N LEU A 103 -1.82 17.10 6.05
CA LEU A 103 -0.92 17.18 4.89
C LEU A 103 0.50 16.77 5.30
N LYS A 104 1.11 15.90 4.51
CA LYS A 104 2.57 15.64 4.58
C LYS A 104 3.33 16.96 4.46
N LYS A 105 4.20 17.26 5.43
CA LYS A 105 5.12 18.40 5.38
C LYS A 105 6.13 18.22 4.23
N PRO A 106 6.72 19.31 3.71
CA PRO A 106 7.76 19.23 2.68
C PRO A 106 8.85 18.20 3.03
N GLY A 107 9.17 17.31 2.09
CA GLY A 107 10.15 16.23 2.27
C GLY A 107 9.59 14.92 2.84
N MET A 108 8.47 14.94 3.57
CA MET A 108 7.90 13.72 4.18
C MET A 108 7.41 12.70 3.14
N HIS A 109 6.91 13.19 2.01
CA HIS A 109 6.55 12.32 0.88
C HIS A 109 7.76 11.52 0.37
N ILE A 110 8.86 12.22 0.06
CA ILE A 110 10.09 11.60 -0.40
C ILE A 110 10.63 10.62 0.66
N LEU A 111 10.64 11.02 1.93
CA LEU A 111 11.08 10.16 3.04
C LEU A 111 10.27 8.87 3.10
N SER A 112 8.94 8.96 3.17
CA SER A 112 8.07 7.79 3.27
C SER A 112 8.15 6.88 2.04
N SER A 113 8.30 7.44 0.83
CA SER A 113 8.52 6.65 -0.38
C SER A 113 9.88 5.94 -0.39
N LEU A 114 10.96 6.65 -0.02
CA LEU A 114 12.29 6.06 0.05
C LEU A 114 12.42 5.03 1.18
N GLN A 115 11.66 5.19 2.27
CA GLN A 115 11.60 4.20 3.33
C GLN A 115 11.09 2.86 2.80
N ALA A 116 10.04 2.85 1.99
CA ALA A 116 9.54 1.61 1.37
C ALA A 116 10.61 0.95 0.50
N VAL A 117 11.31 1.74 -0.33
CA VAL A 117 12.42 1.25 -1.18
C VAL A 117 13.56 0.69 -0.33
N ALA A 118 13.95 1.38 0.75
CA ALA A 118 15.02 0.95 1.65
C ALA A 118 14.72 -0.41 2.32
N HIS A 119 13.44 -0.74 2.53
CA HIS A 119 13.00 -2.02 3.07
C HIS A 119 12.64 -3.06 2.00
N GLY A 120 12.92 -2.79 0.72
CA GLY A 120 12.80 -3.77 -0.37
C GLY A 120 11.56 -3.64 -1.24
N ALA A 121 10.95 -2.45 -1.34
CA ALA A 121 9.95 -2.18 -2.36
C ALA A 121 10.61 -1.96 -3.74
N ASP A 122 10.18 -2.72 -4.75
CA ASP A 122 10.63 -2.55 -6.15
C ASP A 122 9.80 -1.48 -6.89
N ALA A 123 8.63 -1.14 -6.36
CA ALA A 123 7.80 -0.05 -6.86
C ALA A 123 7.05 0.65 -5.71
N VAL A 124 6.89 1.96 -5.87
CA VAL A 124 6.10 2.82 -4.97
C VAL A 124 5.04 3.54 -5.80
N GLN A 125 3.78 3.20 -5.57
CA GLN A 125 2.64 3.72 -6.29
C GLN A 125 1.78 4.62 -5.39
N TYR A 126 0.92 5.41 -6.04
CA TYR A 126 0.09 6.42 -5.39
C TYR A 126 -1.38 6.18 -5.68
N PHE A 127 -2.19 6.25 -4.62
CA PHE A 127 -3.63 6.40 -4.75
C PHE A 127 -4.01 7.86 -4.47
N GLN A 128 -4.55 8.63 -5.41
CA GLN A 128 -4.83 8.37 -6.82
C GLN A 128 -4.08 9.36 -7.74
N TRP A 129 -3.93 9.01 -9.02
CA TRP A 129 -3.22 9.83 -10.01
C TRP A 129 -3.85 11.21 -10.24
N ALA A 130 -5.17 11.26 -10.35
CA ALA A 130 -5.95 12.48 -10.48
C ALA A 130 -7.09 12.41 -9.47
N GLN A 131 -7.35 13.51 -8.78
CA GLN A 131 -8.49 13.59 -7.88
C GLN A 131 -9.78 13.53 -8.70
N GLU A 132 -10.71 12.65 -8.29
CA GLU A 132 -12.02 12.58 -8.92
C GLU A 132 -12.74 13.94 -8.83
N PRO A 133 -13.14 14.55 -9.96
CA PRO A 133 -13.99 15.73 -9.94
C PRO A 133 -15.44 15.29 -9.69
N GLY A 134 -16.04 15.65 -8.56
CA GLY A 134 -17.46 15.38 -8.31
C GLY A 134 -17.83 15.06 -6.87
N PHE A 135 -18.84 14.20 -6.69
CA PHE A 135 -19.37 13.78 -5.39
C PHE A 135 -19.24 12.25 -5.25
N GLY A 136 -18.48 11.81 -4.25
CA GLY A 136 -18.10 10.42 -3.97
C GLY A 136 -17.32 10.36 -2.65
N ARG A 137 -17.19 9.17 -2.04
CA ARG A 137 -16.52 9.05 -0.73
C ARG A 137 -15.03 9.44 -0.77
N GLU A 138 -14.40 9.37 -1.93
CA GLU A 138 -12.96 9.58 -2.14
C GLU A 138 -12.58 10.98 -2.68
N VAL A 139 -13.54 11.89 -2.76
CA VAL A 139 -13.33 13.25 -3.28
C VAL A 139 -12.33 14.06 -2.44
N SER A 140 -12.08 13.72 -1.17
CA SER A 140 -11.11 14.44 -0.33
C SER A 140 -9.66 13.94 -0.41
N TRP A 141 -9.35 12.90 -1.18
CA TRP A 141 -7.96 12.50 -1.45
C TRP A 141 -7.24 13.56 -2.30
N ARG A 142 -6.17 14.16 -1.78
CA ARG A 142 -5.40 15.18 -2.52
C ARG A 142 -4.18 14.56 -3.21
N SER A 143 -4.12 14.72 -4.53
CA SER A 143 -2.91 14.43 -5.32
C SER A 143 -1.88 15.57 -5.18
N SER A 144 -0.60 15.30 -5.48
CA SER A 144 0.52 16.24 -5.28
C SER A 144 0.56 17.46 -6.21
N ARG A 145 -0.50 17.76 -6.97
CA ARG A 145 -0.50 18.94 -7.86
C ARG A 145 -0.65 20.24 -7.07
N SER A 146 0.46 20.76 -6.55
CA SER A 146 0.63 22.20 -6.37
C SER A 146 0.78 22.82 -7.75
N CYS A 147 -0.31 23.35 -8.30
CA CYS A 147 -0.21 24.29 -9.41
C CYS A 147 0.46 25.55 -8.85
N GLY A 148 1.73 25.75 -9.15
CA GLY A 148 2.43 26.98 -8.85
C GLY A 148 1.78 28.12 -9.62
N SER A 149 1.06 28.99 -8.92
CA SER A 149 0.70 30.30 -9.43
C SER A 149 1.94 31.19 -9.34
N SER A 150 2.41 31.60 -10.51
CA SER A 150 3.33 32.70 -10.79
C SER A 150 3.06 33.98 -10.01
#